data_AF-A0A3E4QNV7-F1
#
_entry.id   AF-A0A3E4QNV7-F1
#
_cell.length_a   1.000
_cell.length_b   1.000
_cell.length_c   1.000
_cell.angle_alpha   90.00
_cell.angle_beta   90.00
_cell.angle_gamma   90.00
#
_symmetry.space_group_name_H-M   'P 1'
#
loop_
_entity.id
_entity.type
_entity.pdbx_description
1 polymer ?
#
loop_
_entity_poly.entity_id
_entity_poly.type
_entity_poly.pdbx_seq_one_letter_code
_entity_poly.pdbx_strand_id
1 'polypeptide(L)'
;MPIHSHSKRVDMVKINGSSFALQYKRTTYRPIDSSSVFDTIEDARVYARNTDAEAYFPYAGQLVSTLENGGAVYKLSKDDSIPETDGKRHFKLDPIGSKNDNDDRYVRKDIAETIEKLMTFIEGINVKGTATLNEIMLLKDLVSENFSAGGSGFGIYRDADGNYHLDIDFVDIRKKLSVEDIQVQQSTYVGGRQYNTGGGIICNRVEDKGTYWRCYFKTTDSEGRTVYNTFQEDDQAICETFNLKSGNHYYWRLVTGTGDDYIDLSKDDCASGSDIPLAGDSIVQLGNRTDTGRQGAIVWDSVTAGGPYVRIYNGINSYTMPEPLIDFNTVLSEITARFINQATGKDMDKTLDDMQVNLDIIKQQTDKEYTMWFYDYEPTLSNIPASEWTTAELKAMHDQDLFYNTATGQGYRFESGAWEEITDHLTLKALEDAKKAQDTADGKRRVFVSQPTVADAYDVGDMWVNATYNDGTTIYKNDALVCKTAKVAGAAFSISHWKPSSTATTAYIENLGDRITVAVTDSENGIAEATRLANQGISDARDAYYLARGAQDTADENTAAIQVTKDSIAALVEGIHFDSSGNITNINTSGLVTTADFNSLLSKKVSFDA
;
A
#
# COMPACT_ATOMS: atom_id res chain seq x y z
N MET A 1 -85.77 50.91 -48.34
CA MET A 1 -87.05 51.18 -47.66
C MET A 1 -88.02 50.06 -48.02
N PRO A 2 -89.00 49.67 -47.19
CA PRO A 2 -89.05 49.58 -45.72
C PRO A 2 -89.52 48.17 -45.25
N ILE A 3 -89.56 48.02 -43.93
CA ILE A 3 -89.89 46.84 -43.11
C ILE A 3 -91.38 46.48 -43.19
N HIS A 4 -91.71 45.18 -43.24
CA HIS A 4 -92.96 44.63 -42.68
C HIS A 4 -92.72 43.22 -42.12
N SER A 5 -92.90 43.06 -40.81
CA SER A 5 -93.00 41.78 -40.13
C SER A 5 -94.37 41.17 -40.44
N HIS A 6 -94.40 39.93 -40.88
CA HIS A 6 -95.60 39.11 -40.97
C HIS A 6 -95.30 37.73 -40.38
N SER A 7 -96.06 37.40 -39.34
CA SER A 7 -96.19 36.07 -38.75
C SER A 7 -96.34 35.02 -39.87
N LYS A 8 -95.38 34.11 -39.97
CA LYS A 8 -95.47 32.96 -40.87
C LYS A 8 -95.70 31.70 -40.04
N ARG A 9 -96.87 31.12 -40.33
CA ARG A 9 -97.33 29.76 -40.08
C ARG A 9 -96.20 28.77 -39.85
N VAL A 10 -96.40 27.88 -38.87
CA VAL A 10 -95.70 26.59 -38.80
C VAL A 10 -95.99 25.88 -40.12
N ASP A 11 -94.98 25.87 -41.01
CA ASP A 11 -95.09 25.27 -42.32
C ASP A 11 -95.14 23.74 -42.16
N MET A 12 -96.19 23.16 -42.71
CA MET A 12 -96.48 21.73 -42.75
C MET A 12 -95.36 20.99 -43.51
N VAL A 13 -94.85 19.90 -42.94
CA VAL A 13 -93.87 19.01 -43.59
C VAL A 13 -94.43 18.56 -44.96
N LYS A 14 -93.75 18.98 -46.04
CA LYS A 14 -94.08 18.52 -47.40
C LYS A 14 -93.51 17.11 -47.57
N ILE A 15 -94.39 16.14 -47.72
CA ILE A 15 -94.01 14.76 -48.08
C ILE A 15 -94.26 14.62 -49.59
N ASN A 16 -93.21 14.43 -50.37
CA ASN A 16 -93.31 14.22 -51.81
C ASN A 16 -93.68 12.76 -52.12
N GLY A 17 -94.88 12.57 -52.68
CA GLY A 17 -95.38 11.26 -53.10
C GLY A 17 -96.89 11.29 -53.36
N SER A 18 -97.34 12.07 -54.34
CA SER A 18 -98.71 11.95 -54.85
C SER A 18 -98.68 11.13 -56.13
N SER A 19 -99.44 10.04 -56.15
CA SER A 19 -100.17 9.67 -57.36
C SER A 19 -101.66 9.83 -57.05
N PHE A 20 -102.24 10.83 -57.69
CA PHE A 20 -103.66 11.15 -57.85
C PHE A 20 -104.34 12.04 -56.79
N ALA A 21 -104.51 13.28 -57.22
CA ALA A 21 -105.31 14.33 -56.62
C ALA A 21 -106.81 14.02 -56.72
N LEU A 22 -107.51 14.13 -55.60
CA LEU A 22 -108.83 14.74 -55.39
C LEU A 22 -109.25 14.44 -53.95
N GLN A 23 -109.28 15.50 -53.13
CA GLN A 23 -109.99 15.64 -51.86
C GLN A 23 -110.36 14.37 -51.10
N TYR A 24 -109.43 13.82 -50.31
CA TYR A 24 -109.77 13.35 -48.97
C TYR A 24 -108.56 13.64 -48.08
N LYS A 25 -108.77 14.47 -47.03
CA LYS A 25 -107.95 14.44 -45.80
C LYS A 25 -107.67 12.97 -45.53
N ARG A 26 -106.42 12.55 -45.39
CA ARG A 26 -106.14 11.24 -44.81
C ARG A 26 -106.72 11.25 -43.40
N THR A 27 -107.91 10.67 -43.26
CA THR A 27 -108.63 10.45 -41.99
C THR A 27 -108.32 9.07 -41.41
N THR A 28 -107.31 8.36 -41.94
CA THR A 28 -106.96 7.00 -41.51
C THR A 28 -105.69 6.96 -40.66
N TYR A 29 -105.88 6.52 -39.41
CA TYR A 29 -104.91 6.20 -38.35
C TYR A 29 -103.96 5.03 -38.74
N ARG A 30 -102.99 5.21 -39.65
CA ARG A 30 -101.95 4.19 -39.93
C ARG A 30 -100.55 4.80 -40.03
N PRO A 31 -99.49 4.07 -39.66
CA PRO A 31 -98.10 4.50 -39.85
C PRO A 31 -97.77 4.82 -41.32
N ILE A 32 -96.73 5.62 -41.54
CA ILE A 32 -96.20 5.90 -42.88
C ILE A 32 -95.65 4.60 -43.49
N ASP A 33 -95.96 4.36 -44.76
CA ASP A 33 -95.43 3.24 -45.53
C ASP A 33 -93.92 3.42 -45.68
N SER A 34 -93.16 2.33 -45.47
CA SER A 34 -91.72 2.25 -45.67
C SER A 34 -91.24 2.68 -47.08
N SER A 35 -92.15 2.80 -48.06
CA SER A 35 -91.84 3.31 -49.40
C SER A 35 -91.92 4.83 -49.56
N SER A 36 -92.36 5.56 -48.52
CA SER A 36 -92.44 7.02 -48.54
C SER A 36 -91.14 7.64 -48.04
N VAL A 37 -90.63 8.65 -48.76
CA VAL A 37 -89.33 9.27 -48.49
C VAL A 37 -89.52 10.69 -47.97
N PHE A 38 -88.78 11.07 -46.94
CA PHE A 38 -88.74 12.45 -46.43
C PHE A 38 -87.76 13.30 -47.24
N ASP A 39 -88.10 14.55 -47.52
CA ASP A 39 -87.22 15.45 -48.26
C ASP A 39 -85.97 15.80 -47.43
N THR A 40 -86.14 16.07 -46.12
CA THR A 40 -85.04 16.42 -45.19
C THR A 40 -84.98 15.52 -43.96
N ILE A 41 -83.83 15.51 -43.27
CA ILE A 41 -83.65 14.79 -42.01
C ILE A 41 -84.50 15.37 -40.87
N GLU A 42 -84.70 16.69 -40.85
CA GLU A 42 -85.49 17.34 -39.81
C GLU A 42 -86.98 16.99 -39.93
N ASP A 43 -87.50 16.84 -41.15
CA ASP A 43 -88.86 16.36 -41.39
C ASP A 43 -89.08 14.95 -40.82
N ALA A 44 -88.11 14.06 -41.04
CA ALA A 44 -88.13 12.71 -40.48
C ALA A 44 -88.03 12.74 -38.93
N ARG A 45 -87.25 13.69 -38.36
CA ARG A 45 -87.16 13.86 -36.89
C ARG A 45 -88.46 14.39 -36.30
N VAL A 46 -89.16 15.29 -36.99
CA VAL A 46 -90.46 15.81 -36.55
C VAL A 46 -91.50 14.69 -36.54
N TYR A 47 -91.55 13.87 -37.61
CA TYR A 47 -92.40 12.67 -37.64
C TYR A 47 -92.11 11.69 -36.50
N ALA A 48 -90.82 11.39 -36.24
CA ALA A 48 -90.43 10.47 -35.18
C ALA A 48 -90.73 11.02 -33.77
N ARG A 49 -90.49 12.32 -33.54
CA ARG A 49 -90.79 12.99 -32.27
C ARG A 49 -92.27 13.10 -31.98
N ASN A 50 -93.14 13.20 -32.98
CA ASN A 50 -94.60 13.18 -32.82
C ASN A 50 -95.18 14.25 -31.86
N THR A 51 -94.60 15.45 -31.84
CA THR A 51 -94.98 16.55 -30.93
C THR A 51 -95.92 17.60 -31.55
N ASP A 52 -96.28 17.46 -32.82
CA ASP A 52 -97.13 18.43 -33.54
C ASP A 52 -98.60 18.39 -33.12
N ALA A 53 -99.36 19.44 -33.47
CA ALA A 53 -100.78 19.54 -33.17
C ALA A 53 -101.63 18.44 -33.85
N GLU A 54 -101.20 17.93 -35.00
CA GLU A 54 -101.75 16.71 -35.62
C GLU A 54 -100.99 15.48 -35.14
N ALA A 55 -101.70 14.39 -34.83
CA ALA A 55 -101.08 13.17 -34.29
C ALA A 55 -100.52 12.28 -35.42
N TYR A 56 -99.22 11.97 -35.35
CA TYR A 56 -98.58 10.93 -36.16
C TYR A 56 -98.60 9.59 -35.40
N PHE A 57 -98.39 8.48 -36.13
CA PHE A 57 -98.30 7.12 -35.56
C PHE A 57 -96.98 6.42 -35.92
N PRO A 58 -95.83 6.96 -35.49
CA PRO A 58 -94.57 6.23 -35.58
C PRO A 58 -94.60 4.99 -34.69
N TYR A 59 -93.83 3.96 -35.05
CA TYR A 59 -93.66 2.75 -34.23
C TYR A 59 -92.20 2.30 -34.13
N ALA A 60 -91.87 1.61 -33.05
CA ALA A 60 -90.52 1.10 -32.81
C ALA A 60 -90.09 0.16 -33.94
N GLY A 61 -88.92 0.39 -34.51
CA GLY A 61 -88.35 -0.40 -35.59
C GLY A 61 -88.82 -0.01 -36.99
N GLN A 62 -89.67 1.01 -37.14
CA GLN A 62 -90.03 1.54 -38.45
C GLN A 62 -88.79 2.05 -39.19
N LEU A 63 -88.71 1.72 -40.49
CA LEU A 63 -87.67 2.24 -41.38
C LEU A 63 -88.17 3.49 -42.09
N VAL A 64 -87.35 4.54 -42.07
CA VAL A 64 -87.62 5.79 -42.78
C VAL A 64 -86.40 6.19 -43.61
N SER A 65 -86.61 6.66 -44.82
CA SER A 65 -85.56 7.12 -45.73
C SER A 65 -85.65 8.62 -45.96
N THR A 66 -84.51 9.29 -46.10
CA THR A 66 -84.43 10.73 -46.42
C THR A 66 -83.72 10.95 -47.76
N LEU A 67 -84.24 11.84 -48.61
CA LEU A 67 -83.56 12.24 -49.85
C LEU A 67 -82.29 13.04 -49.58
N GLU A 68 -82.29 13.81 -48.48
CA GLU A 68 -81.10 14.50 -48.00
C GLU A 68 -79.98 13.51 -47.61
N ASN A 69 -78.73 13.87 -47.93
CA ASN A 69 -77.54 13.04 -47.71
C ASN A 69 -77.50 11.69 -48.46
N GLY A 70 -77.96 11.65 -49.71
CA GLY A 70 -77.72 10.51 -50.61
C GLY A 70 -78.60 9.28 -50.37
N GLY A 71 -79.80 9.45 -49.78
CA GLY A 71 -80.74 8.35 -49.57
C GLY A 71 -80.53 7.58 -48.27
N ALA A 72 -80.07 8.24 -47.20
CA ALA A 72 -79.83 7.61 -45.90
C ALA A 72 -81.11 6.98 -45.33
N VAL A 73 -80.98 5.79 -44.73
CA VAL A 73 -82.08 5.06 -44.09
C VAL A 73 -81.89 5.12 -42.57
N TYR A 74 -82.98 5.26 -41.83
CA TYR A 74 -82.98 5.32 -40.37
C TYR A 74 -84.02 4.35 -39.81
N LYS A 75 -83.73 3.81 -38.62
CA LYS A 75 -84.66 3.08 -37.76
C LYS A 75 -85.21 4.01 -36.70
N LEU A 76 -86.51 3.93 -36.43
CA LEU A 76 -87.10 4.61 -35.28
C LEU A 76 -86.87 3.76 -34.02
N SER A 77 -86.18 4.32 -33.03
CA SER A 77 -86.07 3.75 -31.69
C SER A 77 -86.79 4.63 -30.69
N LYS A 78 -87.27 4.03 -29.59
CA LYS A 78 -88.03 4.77 -28.57
C LYS A 78 -87.16 5.89 -28.00
N ASP A 79 -87.74 7.08 -27.87
CA ASP A 79 -87.07 8.21 -27.24
C ASP A 79 -87.57 8.36 -25.80
N ASP A 80 -86.81 7.80 -24.86
CA ASP A 80 -87.13 7.88 -23.42
C ASP A 80 -86.89 9.29 -22.83
N SER A 81 -86.35 10.25 -23.60
CA SER A 81 -86.12 11.61 -23.14
C SER A 81 -87.36 12.51 -23.16
N ILE A 82 -88.42 12.10 -23.88
CA ILE A 82 -89.69 12.83 -23.98
C ILE A 82 -90.77 12.04 -23.22
N PRO A 83 -91.34 12.56 -22.13
CA PRO A 83 -92.41 11.89 -21.39
C PRO A 83 -93.69 11.77 -22.23
N GLU A 84 -94.32 10.59 -22.26
CA GLU A 84 -95.59 10.32 -22.97
C GLU A 84 -96.83 10.91 -22.24
N THR A 85 -96.68 12.06 -21.58
CA THR A 85 -97.76 12.73 -20.81
C THR A 85 -98.86 13.31 -21.71
N ASP A 86 -98.60 13.45 -23.00
CA ASP A 86 -99.55 13.86 -24.04
C ASP A 86 -100.32 12.67 -24.66
N GLY A 87 -100.06 11.44 -24.19
CA GLY A 87 -100.67 10.21 -24.69
C GLY A 87 -100.10 9.72 -26.03
N LYS A 88 -99.01 10.31 -26.52
CA LYS A 88 -98.34 9.95 -27.77
C LYS A 88 -97.03 9.21 -27.48
N ARG A 89 -96.60 8.38 -28.45
CA ARG A 89 -95.29 7.71 -28.42
C ARG A 89 -94.27 8.53 -29.18
N HIS A 90 -93.11 8.73 -28.57
CA HIS A 90 -92.01 9.51 -29.13
C HIS A 90 -90.84 8.61 -29.52
N PHE A 91 -90.24 8.88 -30.68
CA PHE A 91 -89.13 8.12 -31.23
C PHE A 91 -88.03 9.05 -31.71
N LYS A 92 -86.81 8.51 -31.76
CA LYS A 92 -85.64 9.14 -32.36
C LYS A 92 -85.21 8.36 -33.60
N LEU A 93 -84.46 9.03 -34.47
CA LEU A 93 -83.89 8.41 -35.67
C LEU A 93 -82.50 7.86 -35.37
N ASP A 94 -82.33 6.55 -35.51
CA ASP A 94 -81.03 5.88 -35.50
C ASP A 94 -80.64 5.51 -36.94
N PRO A 95 -79.49 5.98 -37.47
CA PRO A 95 -79.09 5.68 -38.84
C PRO A 95 -78.85 4.18 -39.06
N ILE A 96 -79.30 3.65 -40.20
CA ILE A 96 -79.01 2.31 -40.73
C ILE A 96 -78.14 2.48 -41.97
N GLY A 97 -76.89 2.03 -41.88
CA GLY A 97 -75.87 2.30 -42.90
C GLY A 97 -75.17 3.63 -42.58
N SER A 98 -73.88 3.54 -42.29
CA SER A 98 -73.08 4.67 -41.83
C SER A 98 -72.67 5.57 -43.00
N LYS A 99 -72.70 6.89 -42.77
CA LYS A 99 -71.84 7.82 -43.50
C LYS A 99 -70.39 7.50 -43.06
N ASN A 100 -69.61 6.91 -43.97
CA ASN A 100 -68.21 6.48 -43.83
C ASN A 100 -68.04 5.06 -43.28
N ASP A 101 -67.61 4.18 -44.18
CA ASP A 101 -67.07 2.83 -44.00
C ASP A 101 -65.69 2.84 -43.30
N ASN A 102 -65.55 3.56 -42.18
CA ASN A 102 -64.33 3.54 -41.38
C ASN A 102 -64.58 2.74 -40.10
N ASP A 103 -64.73 1.44 -40.28
CA ASP A 103 -64.52 0.52 -39.17
C ASP A 103 -63.02 0.26 -39.09
N ASP A 104 -62.35 0.87 -38.10
CA ASP A 104 -60.90 0.77 -37.85
C ASP A 104 -60.39 -0.68 -37.66
N ARG A 105 -61.28 -1.67 -37.70
CA ARG A 105 -60.95 -3.10 -37.71
C ARG A 105 -60.48 -3.63 -39.06
N TYR A 106 -60.73 -2.95 -40.18
CA TYR A 106 -60.37 -3.44 -41.52
C TYR A 106 -59.39 -2.52 -42.24
N VAL A 107 -58.42 -3.11 -42.95
CA VAL A 107 -57.46 -2.39 -43.80
C VAL A 107 -58.00 -2.31 -45.23
N ARG A 108 -58.09 -1.10 -45.78
CA ARG A 108 -58.48 -0.82 -47.17
C ARG A 108 -57.42 -1.31 -48.16
N LYS A 109 -57.87 -1.72 -49.35
CA LYS A 109 -56.98 -2.22 -50.43
C LYS A 109 -56.73 -1.19 -51.54
N ASP A 110 -57.47 -0.10 -51.53
CA ASP A 110 -57.55 0.90 -52.61
C ASP A 110 -56.88 2.23 -52.26
N ILE A 111 -56.56 2.46 -50.98
CA ILE A 111 -55.89 3.67 -50.49
C ILE A 111 -54.78 3.29 -49.50
N ALA A 112 -53.80 4.19 -49.33
CA ALA A 112 -52.79 4.03 -48.31
C ALA A 112 -53.41 4.19 -46.90
N GLU A 113 -53.07 3.28 -46.00
CA GLU A 113 -53.52 3.29 -44.60
C GLU A 113 -52.38 3.02 -43.64
N THR A 114 -52.50 3.56 -42.44
CA THR A 114 -51.55 3.37 -41.35
C THR A 114 -52.18 2.47 -40.30
N ILE A 115 -51.49 1.38 -39.95
CA ILE A 115 -51.93 0.49 -38.87
C ILE A 115 -51.32 1.01 -37.56
N GLU A 116 -52.16 1.54 -36.67
CA GLU A 116 -51.70 2.17 -35.41
C GLU A 116 -51.37 1.15 -34.29
N LYS A 117 -51.80 -0.10 -34.43
CA LYS A 117 -51.59 -1.18 -33.44
C LYS A 117 -50.86 -2.39 -34.05
N LEU A 118 -50.35 -3.27 -33.19
CA LEU A 118 -49.64 -4.48 -33.63
C LEU A 118 -50.54 -5.35 -34.54
N MET A 119 -50.04 -5.71 -35.71
CA MET A 119 -50.67 -6.66 -36.62
C MET A 119 -49.81 -7.93 -36.72
N THR A 120 -50.44 -9.11 -36.65
CA THR A 120 -49.76 -10.40 -36.78
C THR A 120 -50.20 -11.07 -38.08
N PHE A 121 -49.25 -11.40 -38.95
CA PHE A 121 -49.48 -12.15 -40.18
C PHE A 121 -48.98 -13.59 -40.00
N ILE A 122 -49.89 -14.56 -40.01
CA ILE A 122 -49.56 -15.97 -39.74
C ILE A 122 -48.80 -16.60 -40.91
N GLU A 123 -49.12 -16.21 -42.14
CA GLU A 123 -48.49 -16.72 -43.37
C GLU A 123 -47.35 -15.82 -43.89
N GLY A 124 -46.96 -14.81 -43.11
CA GLY A 124 -45.94 -13.84 -43.48
C GLY A 124 -46.43 -12.70 -44.38
N ILE A 125 -45.50 -11.82 -44.75
CA ILE A 125 -45.74 -10.64 -45.60
C ILE A 125 -45.02 -10.84 -46.92
N ASN A 126 -45.75 -10.85 -48.04
CA ASN A 126 -45.16 -10.93 -49.38
C ASN A 126 -45.14 -9.54 -50.02
N VAL A 127 -43.99 -8.85 -49.92
CA VAL A 127 -43.79 -7.55 -50.57
C VAL A 127 -43.41 -7.78 -52.03
N LYS A 128 -44.37 -7.62 -52.95
CA LYS A 128 -44.12 -7.71 -54.40
C LYS A 128 -43.92 -6.32 -54.99
N GLY A 129 -42.67 -5.98 -55.29
CA GLY A 129 -42.27 -4.72 -55.93
C GLY A 129 -40.84 -4.32 -55.52
N THR A 130 -40.21 -3.43 -56.29
CA THR A 130 -38.92 -2.84 -55.91
C THR A 130 -39.17 -1.86 -54.77
N ALA A 131 -39.24 -2.34 -53.52
CA ALA A 131 -39.21 -1.45 -52.37
C ALA A 131 -37.89 -0.68 -52.42
N THR A 132 -37.95 0.64 -52.54
CA THR A 132 -36.75 1.46 -52.41
C THR A 132 -36.34 1.45 -50.94
N LEU A 133 -35.04 1.47 -50.64
CA LEU A 133 -34.51 1.42 -49.27
C LEU A 133 -35.08 2.52 -48.36
N ASN A 134 -35.56 3.63 -48.93
CA ASN A 134 -36.22 4.71 -48.21
C ASN A 134 -37.60 4.32 -47.63
N GLU A 135 -38.21 3.21 -48.07
CA GLU A 135 -39.56 2.80 -47.67
C GLU A 135 -39.56 1.73 -46.56
N ILE A 136 -38.42 1.09 -46.29
CA ILE A 136 -38.26 0.11 -45.20
C ILE A 136 -37.41 0.76 -44.10
N MET A 137 -38.04 1.63 -43.30
CA MET A 137 -37.44 2.08 -42.04
C MET A 137 -37.73 1.08 -40.93
N LEU A 138 -36.70 0.40 -40.43
CA LEU A 138 -36.80 -0.34 -39.17
C LEU A 138 -36.91 0.67 -38.01
N LEU A 139 -38.05 0.68 -37.33
CA LEU A 139 -38.24 1.45 -36.08
C LEU A 139 -37.81 0.66 -34.84
N LYS A 140 -37.67 -0.67 -34.96
CA LYS A 140 -37.29 -1.63 -33.90
C LYS A 140 -36.55 -2.82 -34.51
N ASP A 141 -35.95 -3.64 -33.64
CA ASP A 141 -35.20 -4.85 -34.01
C ASP A 141 -36.06 -5.86 -34.80
N LEU A 142 -35.44 -6.57 -35.73
CA LEU A 142 -36.00 -7.73 -36.43
C LEU A 142 -35.32 -8.97 -35.88
N VAL A 143 -36.02 -9.76 -35.06
CA VAL A 143 -35.46 -10.94 -34.39
C VAL A 143 -36.35 -12.17 -34.58
N SER A 144 -35.75 -13.35 -34.73
CA SER A 144 -36.47 -14.62 -34.73
C SER A 144 -36.98 -14.96 -33.32
N GLU A 145 -37.99 -15.84 -33.22
CA GLU A 145 -38.62 -16.22 -31.94
C GLU A 145 -37.62 -16.77 -30.91
N ASN A 146 -36.58 -17.47 -31.38
CA ASN A 146 -35.52 -18.08 -30.57
C ASN A 146 -34.21 -17.27 -30.57
N PHE A 147 -34.27 -15.99 -30.93
CA PHE A 147 -33.06 -15.17 -31.06
C PHE A 147 -32.35 -14.98 -29.72
N SER A 148 -31.07 -15.34 -29.68
CA SER A 148 -30.12 -14.94 -28.64
C SER A 148 -28.80 -14.52 -29.29
N ALA A 149 -28.34 -13.30 -29.00
CA ALA A 149 -27.11 -12.75 -29.58
C ALA A 149 -25.90 -13.70 -29.39
N GLY A 150 -25.24 -14.06 -30.49
CA GLY A 150 -24.08 -14.96 -30.52
C GLY A 150 -24.40 -16.43 -30.21
N GLY A 151 -25.67 -16.83 -30.19
CA GLY A 151 -26.11 -18.15 -29.75
C GLY A 151 -27.00 -18.90 -30.74
N SER A 152 -28.22 -18.41 -30.99
CA SER A 152 -29.20 -19.09 -31.85
C SER A 152 -30.17 -18.11 -32.50
N GLY A 153 -30.62 -18.44 -33.71
CA GLY A 153 -31.63 -17.68 -34.44
C GLY A 153 -31.03 -16.65 -35.40
N PHE A 154 -31.84 -15.68 -35.80
CA PHE A 154 -31.43 -14.58 -36.68
C PHE A 154 -31.90 -13.25 -36.08
N GLY A 155 -31.05 -12.23 -36.12
CA GLY A 155 -31.36 -10.91 -35.61
C GLY A 155 -30.68 -9.78 -36.39
N ILE A 156 -31.45 -8.73 -36.69
CA ILE A 156 -30.94 -7.38 -36.98
C ILE A 156 -31.36 -6.51 -35.80
N TYR A 157 -30.40 -6.15 -34.95
CA TYR A 157 -30.67 -5.46 -33.69
C TYR A 157 -29.69 -4.32 -33.43
N ARG A 158 -30.11 -3.36 -32.61
CA ARG A 158 -29.26 -2.24 -32.18
C ARG A 158 -28.72 -2.47 -30.77
N ASP A 159 -27.42 -2.30 -30.58
CA ASP A 159 -26.79 -2.41 -29.25
C ASP A 159 -27.04 -1.15 -28.38
N ALA A 160 -26.57 -1.18 -27.13
CA ALA A 160 -26.73 -0.10 -26.17
C ALA A 160 -26.01 1.21 -26.59
N ASP A 161 -24.96 1.10 -27.42
CA ASP A 161 -24.17 2.23 -27.93
C ASP A 161 -24.75 2.77 -29.26
N GLY A 162 -25.77 2.10 -29.79
CA GLY A 162 -26.50 2.52 -30.96
C GLY A 162 -25.98 1.96 -32.29
N ASN A 163 -25.08 0.98 -32.28
CA ASN A 163 -24.59 0.29 -33.47
C ASN A 163 -25.52 -0.86 -33.86
N TYR A 164 -25.61 -1.14 -35.16
CA TYR A 164 -26.44 -2.24 -35.67
C TYR A 164 -25.61 -3.49 -35.88
N HIS A 165 -26.16 -4.63 -35.47
CA HIS A 165 -25.59 -5.97 -35.61
C HIS A 165 -26.46 -6.81 -36.55
N LEU A 166 -25.81 -7.63 -37.39
CA LEU A 166 -26.45 -8.68 -38.18
C LEU A 166 -25.92 -10.03 -37.67
N ASP A 167 -26.79 -10.80 -37.01
CA ASP A 167 -26.49 -12.12 -36.45
C ASP A 167 -27.31 -13.18 -37.19
N ILE A 168 -26.63 -14.10 -37.88
CA ILE A 168 -27.23 -15.10 -38.76
C ILE A 168 -26.28 -16.29 -39.00
N ASP A 169 -26.82 -17.51 -39.05
CA ASP A 169 -26.05 -18.74 -39.23
C ASP A 169 -25.36 -18.86 -40.61
N PHE A 170 -26.07 -18.51 -41.69
CA PHE A 170 -25.57 -18.65 -43.07
C PHE A 170 -25.93 -17.43 -43.93
N VAL A 171 -24.96 -16.95 -44.71
CA VAL A 171 -25.15 -15.85 -45.68
C VAL A 171 -24.59 -16.26 -47.05
N ASP A 172 -25.49 -16.45 -48.03
CA ASP A 172 -25.12 -16.73 -49.41
C ASP A 172 -25.06 -15.44 -50.26
N ILE A 173 -23.87 -15.05 -50.72
CA ILE A 173 -23.65 -13.85 -51.54
C ILE A 173 -23.19 -14.23 -52.94
N ARG A 174 -24.03 -13.99 -53.96
CA ARG A 174 -23.78 -14.48 -55.34
C ARG A 174 -22.82 -13.65 -56.20
N LYS A 175 -22.54 -12.40 -55.86
CA LYS A 175 -21.76 -11.49 -56.72
C LYS A 175 -20.60 -10.82 -55.99
N LYS A 176 -20.89 -9.94 -55.04
CA LYS A 176 -19.86 -9.17 -54.32
C LYS A 176 -20.34 -8.80 -52.91
N LEU A 177 -19.47 -8.98 -51.93
CA LEU A 177 -19.56 -8.41 -50.58
C LEU A 177 -18.53 -7.27 -50.49
N SER A 178 -18.95 -6.08 -50.06
CA SER A 178 -18.06 -4.94 -49.81
C SER A 178 -18.13 -4.57 -48.33
N VAL A 179 -17.01 -4.70 -47.61
CA VAL A 179 -16.88 -4.39 -46.17
C VAL A 179 -15.53 -3.71 -45.92
N GLU A 180 -15.45 -2.87 -44.88
CA GLU A 180 -14.21 -2.16 -44.52
C GLU A 180 -13.18 -3.08 -43.84
N ASP A 181 -13.64 -4.00 -42.99
CA ASP A 181 -12.82 -5.03 -42.34
C ASP A 181 -13.63 -6.33 -42.15
N ILE A 182 -12.98 -7.48 -42.30
CA ILE A 182 -13.59 -8.80 -42.07
C ILE A 182 -12.68 -9.63 -41.17
N GLN A 183 -13.11 -9.86 -39.93
CA GLN A 183 -12.45 -10.83 -39.05
C GLN A 183 -13.04 -12.22 -39.29
N VAL A 184 -12.31 -13.04 -40.05
CA VAL A 184 -12.67 -14.44 -40.30
C VAL A 184 -12.05 -15.32 -39.21
N GLN A 185 -12.85 -15.84 -38.29
CA GLN A 185 -12.45 -17.00 -37.47
C GLN A 185 -12.81 -18.29 -38.23
N GLN A 186 -11.95 -18.78 -39.13
CA GLN A 186 -12.09 -20.09 -39.76
C GLN A 186 -10.81 -20.91 -39.69
N SER A 187 -10.96 -22.21 -39.44
CA SER A 187 -10.00 -23.23 -39.88
C SER A 187 -10.09 -23.35 -41.40
N THR A 188 -9.15 -22.74 -42.11
CA THR A 188 -8.90 -22.98 -43.53
C THR A 188 -8.00 -24.21 -43.68
N TYR A 189 -8.39 -25.18 -44.53
CA TYR A 189 -7.49 -26.23 -44.98
C TYR A 189 -6.62 -25.65 -46.11
N VAL A 190 -5.47 -25.07 -45.76
CA VAL A 190 -4.47 -24.64 -46.74
C VAL A 190 -3.61 -25.84 -47.08
N GLY A 191 -3.94 -26.55 -48.17
CA GLY A 191 -3.07 -27.58 -48.73
C GLY A 191 -1.92 -26.94 -49.51
N GLY A 192 -0.81 -26.63 -48.85
CA GLY A 192 0.37 -26.01 -49.46
C GLY A 192 1.25 -25.26 -48.46
N ARG A 193 2.37 -24.72 -48.95
CA ARG A 193 3.25 -23.82 -48.21
C ARG A 193 2.90 -22.36 -48.52
N GLN A 194 2.76 -21.53 -47.50
CA GLN A 194 2.46 -20.10 -47.62
C GLN A 194 3.59 -19.27 -47.02
N TYR A 195 4.06 -18.28 -47.77
CA TYR A 195 5.04 -17.28 -47.34
C TYR A 195 4.33 -15.95 -47.09
N ASN A 196 4.37 -15.47 -45.85
CA ASN A 196 3.92 -14.13 -45.49
C ASN A 196 5.15 -13.24 -45.31
N THR A 197 5.36 -12.33 -46.26
CA THR A 197 6.56 -11.49 -46.38
C THR A 197 6.20 -10.10 -46.92
N GLY A 198 7.19 -9.26 -47.17
CA GLY A 198 6.99 -7.85 -47.52
C GLY A 198 6.41 -7.59 -48.92
N GLY A 199 6.25 -8.61 -49.77
CA GLY A 199 5.73 -8.42 -51.13
C GLY A 199 5.45 -9.71 -51.90
N GLY A 200 4.56 -9.62 -52.88
CA GLY A 200 4.22 -10.72 -53.79
C GLY A 200 3.47 -10.22 -55.03
N ILE A 201 3.69 -10.87 -56.17
CA ILE A 201 3.04 -10.55 -57.45
C ILE A 201 2.66 -11.85 -58.18
N ILE A 202 1.68 -11.74 -59.09
CA ILE A 202 1.42 -12.78 -60.08
C ILE A 202 2.02 -12.31 -61.41
N CYS A 203 2.96 -13.08 -61.94
CA CYS A 203 3.58 -12.76 -63.21
C CYS A 203 2.56 -12.90 -64.35
N ASN A 204 2.42 -11.87 -65.17
CA ASN A 204 1.55 -11.86 -66.35
C ASN A 204 2.33 -12.14 -67.64
N ARG A 205 3.60 -11.72 -67.70
CA ARG A 205 4.45 -11.84 -68.89
C ARG A 205 5.91 -11.78 -68.52
N VAL A 206 6.74 -12.62 -69.15
CA VAL A 206 8.19 -12.63 -68.96
C VAL A 206 8.89 -12.25 -70.26
N GLU A 207 9.87 -11.34 -70.19
CA GLU A 207 10.76 -10.99 -71.29
C GLU A 207 12.22 -11.33 -70.93
N ASP A 208 12.93 -12.00 -71.85
CA ASP A 208 14.36 -12.23 -71.72
C ASP A 208 15.14 -10.97 -72.14
N LYS A 209 15.94 -10.41 -71.23
CA LYS A 209 16.76 -9.20 -71.47
C LYS A 209 18.26 -9.51 -71.49
N GLY A 210 18.65 -10.77 -71.64
CA GLY A 210 20.04 -11.21 -71.66
C GLY A 210 20.52 -11.65 -70.28
N THR A 211 20.86 -10.70 -69.41
CA THR A 211 21.43 -10.97 -68.05
C THR A 211 20.37 -11.14 -66.96
N TYR A 212 19.12 -10.74 -67.22
CA TYR A 212 17.98 -10.88 -66.33
C TYR A 212 16.70 -11.21 -67.11
N TRP A 213 15.68 -11.72 -66.43
CA TRP A 213 14.32 -11.83 -66.94
C TRP A 213 13.45 -10.73 -66.36
N ARG A 214 12.79 -9.96 -67.21
CA ARG A 214 11.83 -8.96 -66.79
C ARG A 214 10.45 -9.58 -66.68
N CYS A 215 9.94 -9.66 -65.45
CA CYS A 215 8.64 -10.21 -65.11
C CYS A 215 7.65 -9.07 -64.91
N TYR A 216 6.70 -8.93 -65.82
CA TYR A 216 5.63 -7.94 -65.74
C TYR A 216 4.45 -8.49 -64.93
N PHE A 217 3.81 -7.62 -64.16
CA PHE A 217 2.57 -7.92 -63.45
C PHE A 217 1.54 -6.83 -63.71
N LYS A 218 0.26 -7.13 -63.49
CA LYS A 218 -0.79 -6.13 -63.68
C LYS A 218 -0.84 -5.22 -62.47
N THR A 219 -0.64 -3.92 -62.69
CA THR A 219 -0.83 -2.88 -61.68
C THR A 219 -2.29 -2.47 -61.53
N THR A 220 -3.21 -3.04 -62.30
CA THR A 220 -4.64 -2.75 -62.21
C THR A 220 -5.41 -4.06 -62.07
N ASP A 221 -6.11 -4.23 -60.95
CA ASP A 221 -7.03 -5.35 -60.77
C ASP A 221 -8.25 -5.17 -61.70
N SER A 222 -9.00 -6.26 -61.94
CA SER A 222 -10.27 -6.33 -62.67
C SER A 222 -11.33 -5.28 -62.24
N GLU A 223 -11.12 -4.63 -61.09
CA GLU A 223 -11.97 -3.60 -60.51
C GLU A 223 -11.36 -2.17 -60.53
N GLY A 224 -10.25 -1.95 -61.23
CA GLY A 224 -9.67 -0.61 -61.44
C GLY A 224 -8.81 -0.07 -60.29
N ARG A 225 -8.39 -0.93 -59.34
CA ARG A 225 -7.53 -0.55 -58.21
C ARG A 225 -6.05 -0.66 -58.59
N THR A 226 -5.25 0.34 -58.24
CA THR A 226 -3.80 0.36 -58.50
C THR A 226 -3.03 -0.48 -57.48
N VAL A 227 -2.37 -1.55 -57.94
CA VAL A 227 -1.45 -2.37 -57.15
C VAL A 227 -0.03 -1.83 -57.36
N TYR A 228 0.61 -1.38 -56.28
CA TYR A 228 1.99 -0.90 -56.32
C TYR A 228 2.98 -2.06 -56.27
N ASN A 229 4.13 -1.90 -56.92
CA ASN A 229 5.24 -2.83 -56.75
C ASN A 229 5.76 -2.75 -55.31
N THR A 230 5.79 -3.87 -54.61
CA THR A 230 6.31 -3.98 -53.24
C THR A 230 7.73 -4.54 -53.20
N PHE A 231 8.27 -4.99 -54.33
CA PHE A 231 9.66 -5.42 -54.45
C PHE A 231 10.61 -4.20 -54.52
N GLN A 232 11.82 -4.38 -54.01
CA GLN A 232 12.94 -3.45 -54.17
C GLN A 232 14.16 -4.21 -54.69
N GLU A 233 15.17 -3.47 -55.15
CA GLU A 233 16.48 -4.05 -55.45
C GLU A 233 17.04 -4.80 -54.22
N ASP A 234 17.86 -5.81 -54.47
CA ASP A 234 18.43 -6.75 -53.49
C ASP A 234 17.44 -7.71 -52.82
N ASP A 235 16.13 -7.64 -53.13
CA ASP A 235 15.19 -8.67 -52.71
C ASP A 235 15.51 -10.01 -53.34
N GLN A 236 15.19 -11.09 -52.64
CA GLN A 236 15.25 -12.42 -53.20
C GLN A 236 13.82 -12.89 -53.47
N ALA A 237 13.52 -13.23 -54.72
CA ALA A 237 12.19 -13.63 -55.15
C ALA A 237 12.11 -15.14 -55.34
N ILE A 238 11.13 -15.78 -54.71
CA ILE A 238 10.87 -17.21 -54.80
C ILE A 238 9.56 -17.49 -55.55
N CYS A 239 9.55 -18.56 -56.33
CA CYS A 239 8.34 -19.23 -56.78
C CYS A 239 8.50 -20.72 -56.48
N GLU A 240 7.48 -21.33 -55.87
CA GLU A 240 7.45 -22.77 -55.62
C GLU A 240 6.01 -23.25 -55.83
N THR A 241 5.83 -24.27 -56.66
CA THR A 241 4.52 -24.89 -56.91
C THR A 241 4.60 -26.39 -56.68
N PHE A 242 3.59 -26.92 -55.99
CA PHE A 242 3.51 -28.34 -55.64
C PHE A 242 2.33 -29.00 -56.34
N ASN A 243 2.54 -30.19 -56.91
CA ASN A 243 1.50 -31.08 -57.45
C ASN A 243 0.66 -30.47 -58.59
N LEU A 244 1.28 -29.68 -59.47
CA LEU A 244 0.64 -29.25 -60.71
C LEU A 244 0.66 -30.39 -61.75
N LYS A 245 -0.45 -30.60 -62.47
CA LYS A 245 -0.51 -31.53 -63.62
C LYS A 245 0.50 -31.19 -64.73
N SER A 246 1.01 -29.95 -64.74
CA SER A 246 1.99 -29.42 -65.70
C SER A 246 3.45 -29.55 -65.25
N GLY A 247 3.72 -30.18 -64.09
CA GLY A 247 5.06 -30.24 -63.50
C GLY A 247 5.25 -29.19 -62.40
N ASN A 248 6.07 -29.51 -61.39
CA ASN A 248 6.43 -28.58 -60.33
C ASN A 248 7.39 -27.53 -60.87
N HIS A 249 7.21 -26.28 -60.48
CA HIS A 249 8.06 -25.15 -60.86
C HIS A 249 8.70 -24.55 -59.62
N TYR A 250 10.02 -24.33 -59.67
CA TYR A 250 10.78 -23.76 -58.56
C TYR A 250 11.87 -22.80 -59.04
N TYR A 251 11.97 -21.64 -58.42
CA TYR A 251 13.18 -20.81 -58.47
C TYR A 251 13.28 -19.88 -57.27
N TRP A 252 14.50 -19.53 -56.88
CA TRP A 252 14.78 -18.47 -55.91
C TRP A 252 15.94 -17.61 -56.42
N ARG A 253 15.65 -16.36 -56.78
CA ARG A 253 16.54 -15.51 -57.60
C ARG A 253 16.65 -14.10 -57.03
N LEU A 254 17.77 -13.43 -57.26
CA LEU A 254 17.94 -12.02 -56.86
C LEU A 254 17.11 -11.09 -57.77
N VAL A 255 16.44 -10.11 -57.17
CA VAL A 255 15.83 -8.97 -57.85
C VAL A 255 16.90 -7.90 -58.08
N THR A 256 17.26 -7.68 -59.35
CA THR A 256 18.31 -6.75 -59.75
C THR A 256 17.79 -5.38 -60.16
N GLY A 257 16.48 -5.22 -60.26
CA GLY A 257 15.83 -3.98 -60.68
C GLY A 257 14.32 -4.08 -60.51
N THR A 258 13.68 -2.95 -60.22
CA THR A 258 12.22 -2.86 -60.08
C THR A 258 11.67 -1.64 -60.83
N GLY A 259 10.46 -1.76 -61.35
CA GLY A 259 9.69 -0.65 -61.91
C GLY A 259 8.23 -0.71 -61.45
N ASP A 260 7.40 0.21 -61.94
CA ASP A 260 6.00 0.31 -61.50
C ASP A 260 5.20 -0.98 -61.79
N ASP A 261 5.46 -1.63 -62.92
CA ASP A 261 4.72 -2.81 -63.42
C ASP A 261 5.61 -4.04 -63.69
N TYR A 262 6.88 -4.01 -63.26
CA TYR A 262 7.81 -5.13 -63.48
C TYR A 262 8.84 -5.30 -62.38
N ILE A 263 9.40 -6.51 -62.30
CA ILE A 263 10.63 -6.85 -61.57
C ILE A 263 11.64 -7.54 -62.49
N ASP A 264 12.93 -7.32 -62.27
CA ASP A 264 14.01 -7.95 -63.00
C ASP A 264 14.68 -9.02 -62.14
N LEU A 265 14.63 -10.27 -62.60
CA LEU A 265 15.19 -11.43 -61.90
C LEU A 265 16.52 -11.86 -62.53
N SER A 266 17.57 -11.97 -61.72
CA SER A 266 18.90 -12.37 -62.16
C SER A 266 18.93 -13.79 -62.73
N LYS A 267 19.66 -13.98 -63.84
CA LYS A 267 19.95 -15.31 -64.38
C LYS A 267 21.07 -16.02 -63.64
N ASP A 268 22.07 -15.25 -63.22
CA ASP A 268 23.32 -15.77 -62.66
C ASP A 268 23.27 -15.85 -61.12
N ASP A 269 22.64 -14.88 -60.46
CA ASP A 269 22.48 -14.90 -58.99
C ASP A 269 21.15 -15.58 -58.61
N CYS A 270 21.23 -16.88 -58.38
CA CYS A 270 20.08 -17.73 -58.05
C CYS A 270 20.46 -18.98 -57.24
N ALA A 271 19.46 -19.56 -56.58
CA ALA A 271 19.57 -20.85 -55.93
C ALA A 271 19.81 -21.97 -56.97
N SER A 272 20.58 -22.99 -56.58
CA SER A 272 20.78 -24.17 -57.40
C SER A 272 19.45 -24.87 -57.70
N GLY A 273 19.24 -25.28 -58.95
CA GLY A 273 17.99 -25.90 -59.40
C GLY A 273 16.86 -24.90 -59.71
N SER A 274 17.15 -23.60 -59.77
CA SER A 274 16.17 -22.59 -60.19
C SER A 274 15.83 -22.69 -61.68
N ASP A 275 14.55 -22.81 -61.99
CA ASP A 275 13.99 -22.79 -63.34
C ASP A 275 13.86 -21.36 -63.92
N ILE A 276 13.37 -21.27 -65.15
CA ILE A 276 13.10 -20.02 -65.87
C ILE A 276 11.70 -19.51 -65.48
N PRO A 277 11.54 -18.23 -65.06
CA PRO A 277 10.23 -17.67 -64.75
C PRO A 277 9.25 -17.73 -65.93
N LEU A 278 7.97 -17.99 -65.64
CA LEU A 278 6.87 -18.14 -66.58
C LEU A 278 5.69 -17.21 -66.26
N ALA A 279 4.86 -16.96 -67.27
CA ALA A 279 3.59 -16.28 -67.06
C ALA A 279 2.63 -17.17 -66.26
N GLY A 280 2.03 -16.61 -65.20
CA GLY A 280 1.18 -17.31 -64.25
C GLY A 280 1.84 -17.60 -62.90
N ASP A 281 3.16 -17.40 -62.79
CA ASP A 281 3.91 -17.68 -61.56
C ASP A 281 3.50 -16.76 -60.42
N SER A 282 3.30 -17.33 -59.23
CA SER A 282 3.16 -16.58 -58.00
C SER A 282 4.56 -16.34 -57.42
N ILE A 283 5.02 -15.09 -57.54
CA ILE A 283 6.35 -14.68 -57.13
C ILE A 283 6.22 -13.97 -55.79
N VAL A 284 6.93 -14.46 -54.78
CA VAL A 284 6.90 -13.92 -53.42
C VAL A 284 8.29 -13.45 -53.02
N GLN A 285 8.37 -12.33 -52.31
CA GLN A 285 9.63 -11.86 -51.73
C GLN A 285 10.00 -12.77 -50.56
N LEU A 286 11.23 -13.25 -50.48
CA LEU A 286 11.71 -14.13 -49.43
C LEU A 286 13.17 -13.83 -49.12
N GLY A 287 13.37 -12.82 -48.28
CA GLY A 287 14.69 -12.33 -47.91
C GLY A 287 15.19 -11.18 -48.77
N ASN A 288 16.27 -10.57 -48.31
CA ASN A 288 16.95 -9.45 -48.96
C ASN A 288 18.44 -9.52 -48.65
N ARG A 289 19.33 -9.18 -49.59
CA ARG A 289 20.79 -9.28 -49.40
C ARG A 289 21.32 -8.32 -48.33
N THR A 290 20.73 -7.14 -48.22
CA THR A 290 21.32 -5.99 -47.50
C THR A 290 20.38 -5.42 -46.44
N ASP A 291 19.08 -5.25 -46.74
CA ASP A 291 18.09 -4.70 -45.83
C ASP A 291 17.59 -5.72 -44.80
N THR A 292 18.08 -5.59 -43.57
CA THR A 292 17.69 -6.43 -42.43
C THR A 292 16.20 -6.37 -42.11
N GLY A 293 15.50 -5.28 -42.44
CA GLY A 293 14.06 -5.14 -42.23
C GLY A 293 13.22 -6.04 -43.14
N ARG A 294 13.81 -6.53 -44.25
CA ARG A 294 13.13 -7.33 -45.29
C ARG A 294 13.66 -8.76 -45.37
N GLN A 295 14.47 -9.15 -44.39
CA GLN A 295 15.02 -10.50 -44.21
C GLN A 295 14.12 -11.44 -43.40
N GLY A 296 12.96 -10.95 -42.94
CA GLY A 296 11.98 -11.72 -42.19
C GLY A 296 10.99 -12.47 -43.07
N ALA A 297 10.57 -13.66 -42.65
CA ALA A 297 9.50 -14.41 -43.30
C ALA A 297 8.74 -15.29 -42.31
N ILE A 298 7.42 -15.35 -42.46
CA ILE A 298 6.57 -16.32 -41.75
C ILE A 298 6.15 -17.39 -42.74
N VAL A 299 6.44 -18.65 -42.42
CA VAL A 299 6.16 -19.80 -43.28
C VAL A 299 5.15 -20.71 -42.61
N TRP A 300 4.06 -20.96 -43.32
CA TRP A 300 3.06 -21.96 -42.96
C TRP A 300 3.24 -23.14 -43.90
N ASP A 301 3.42 -24.34 -43.36
CA ASP A 301 3.57 -25.54 -44.17
C ASP A 301 2.74 -26.68 -43.58
N SER A 302 1.87 -27.28 -44.40
CA SER A 302 1.01 -28.39 -44.01
C SER A 302 1.36 -29.72 -44.68
N VAL A 303 2.33 -29.75 -45.59
CA VAL A 303 2.52 -30.85 -46.54
C VAL A 303 3.92 -31.45 -46.51
N THR A 304 4.96 -30.65 -46.23
CA THR A 304 6.35 -31.10 -46.34
C THR A 304 6.74 -31.98 -45.15
N ALA A 305 7.72 -32.88 -45.33
CA ALA A 305 8.22 -33.75 -44.27
C ALA A 305 8.68 -32.92 -43.05
N GLY A 306 8.04 -33.14 -41.90
CA GLY A 306 8.21 -32.33 -40.67
C GLY A 306 7.06 -31.35 -40.40
N GLY A 307 6.10 -31.19 -41.32
CA GLY A 307 4.85 -30.46 -41.11
C GLY A 307 3.74 -31.27 -40.41
N PRO A 308 2.64 -30.61 -40.01
CA PRO A 308 2.35 -29.18 -40.15
C PRO A 308 3.20 -28.32 -39.19
N TYR A 309 3.73 -27.20 -39.69
CA TYR A 309 4.46 -26.23 -38.88
C TYR A 309 4.18 -24.77 -39.24
N VAL A 310 4.44 -23.88 -38.28
CA VAL A 310 4.51 -22.43 -38.46
C VAL A 310 5.87 -21.97 -37.99
N ARG A 311 6.66 -21.39 -38.90
CA ARG A 311 8.01 -20.92 -38.60
C ARG A 311 8.19 -19.46 -38.90
N ILE A 312 8.84 -18.75 -37.98
CA ILE A 312 9.23 -17.36 -38.16
C ILE A 312 10.75 -17.31 -38.32
N TYR A 313 11.19 -16.83 -39.46
CA TYR A 313 12.60 -16.64 -39.79
C TYR A 313 12.95 -15.16 -39.79
N ASN A 314 14.22 -14.89 -39.48
CA ASN A 314 14.83 -13.59 -39.68
C ASN A 314 16.28 -13.80 -40.18
N GLY A 315 16.84 -12.82 -40.89
CA GLY A 315 18.21 -12.91 -41.41
C GLY A 315 18.35 -13.68 -42.72
N ILE A 316 17.29 -13.84 -43.52
CA ILE A 316 17.34 -14.49 -44.84
C ILE A 316 18.06 -13.58 -45.85
N ASN A 317 19.40 -13.67 -45.91
CA ASN A 317 20.26 -12.88 -46.80
C ASN A 317 20.92 -13.72 -47.93
N SER A 318 20.57 -14.99 -48.00
CA SER A 318 21.06 -15.95 -48.98
C SER A 318 19.99 -16.97 -49.32
N TYR A 319 20.27 -17.82 -50.32
CA TYR A 319 19.37 -18.88 -50.80
C TYR A 319 19.27 -20.10 -49.87
N THR A 320 19.47 -19.88 -48.57
CA THR A 320 19.38 -20.89 -47.52
C THR A 320 18.58 -20.32 -46.38
N MET A 321 17.69 -21.12 -45.79
CA MET A 321 16.94 -20.69 -44.62
C MET A 321 17.82 -20.76 -43.37
N PRO A 322 17.87 -19.68 -42.57
CA PRO A 322 18.50 -19.70 -41.27
C PRO A 322 17.68 -20.54 -40.28
N GLU A 323 18.22 -20.76 -39.09
CA GLU A 323 17.44 -21.35 -38.00
C GLU A 323 16.22 -20.46 -37.66
N PRO A 324 15.02 -21.06 -37.48
CA PRO A 324 13.83 -20.30 -37.15
C PRO A 324 13.95 -19.70 -35.74
N LEU A 325 13.51 -18.45 -35.58
CA LEU A 325 13.38 -17.84 -34.26
C LEU A 325 12.21 -18.43 -33.47
N ILE A 326 11.13 -18.78 -34.18
CA ILE A 326 9.98 -19.48 -33.62
C ILE A 326 9.67 -20.65 -34.53
N ASP A 327 9.62 -21.85 -33.97
CA ASP A 327 9.24 -23.08 -34.67
C ASP A 327 8.09 -23.75 -33.93
N PHE A 328 6.87 -23.60 -34.44
CA PHE A 328 5.73 -24.38 -34.00
C PHE A 328 5.58 -25.60 -34.90
N ASN A 329 5.95 -26.77 -34.42
CA ASN A 329 5.76 -28.04 -35.14
C ASN A 329 5.21 -29.13 -34.22
N THR A 330 4.85 -30.28 -34.80
CA THR A 330 4.18 -31.39 -34.11
C THR A 330 5.09 -32.26 -33.24
N VAL A 331 6.41 -32.06 -33.30
CA VAL A 331 7.40 -32.86 -32.54
C VAL A 331 7.90 -32.07 -31.33
N LEU A 332 8.48 -30.90 -31.57
CA LEU A 332 9.04 -30.03 -30.55
C LEU A 332 8.86 -28.58 -31.01
N SER A 333 8.02 -27.84 -30.29
CA SER A 333 7.85 -26.40 -30.56
C SER A 333 8.87 -25.60 -29.76
N GLU A 334 9.72 -24.84 -30.45
CA GLU A 334 10.78 -24.01 -29.87
C GLU A 334 10.48 -22.53 -30.10
N ILE A 335 10.68 -21.71 -29.07
CA ILE A 335 10.45 -20.27 -29.12
C ILE A 335 11.69 -19.56 -28.59
N THR A 336 12.39 -18.85 -29.46
CA THR A 336 13.44 -17.91 -29.07
C THR A 336 12.80 -16.53 -28.89
N ALA A 337 12.50 -16.17 -27.65
CA ALA A 337 11.90 -14.89 -27.31
C ALA A 337 12.51 -14.29 -26.05
N ARG A 338 12.50 -12.95 -25.98
CA ARG A 338 12.87 -12.23 -24.76
C ARG A 338 11.65 -12.16 -23.84
N PHE A 339 11.75 -12.80 -22.68
CA PHE A 339 10.67 -12.82 -21.70
C PHE A 339 10.83 -11.68 -20.70
N ILE A 340 9.87 -10.74 -20.70
CA ILE A 340 9.86 -9.60 -19.78
C ILE A 340 8.70 -9.79 -18.80
N ASN A 341 9.00 -9.78 -17.51
CA ASN A 341 7.97 -9.79 -16.48
C ASN A 341 7.23 -8.44 -16.48
N GLN A 342 5.92 -8.45 -16.71
CA GLN A 342 5.14 -7.20 -16.81
C GLN A 342 5.10 -6.38 -15.52
N ALA A 343 5.09 -7.03 -14.35
CA ALA A 343 5.00 -6.35 -13.06
C ALA A 343 6.31 -5.68 -12.67
N THR A 344 7.45 -6.31 -13.00
CA THR A 344 8.78 -5.82 -12.59
C THR A 344 9.54 -5.13 -13.72
N GLY A 345 9.13 -5.30 -14.98
CA GLY A 345 9.84 -4.84 -16.17
C GLY A 345 11.19 -5.54 -16.39
N LYS A 346 11.51 -6.57 -15.61
CA LYS A 346 12.78 -7.28 -15.69
C LYS A 346 12.73 -8.40 -16.72
N ASP A 347 13.86 -8.54 -17.39
CA ASP A 347 14.16 -9.68 -18.26
C ASP A 347 14.32 -10.95 -17.40
N MET A 348 13.67 -12.05 -17.79
CA MET A 348 13.78 -13.31 -17.07
C MET A 348 15.20 -13.88 -17.11
N ASP A 349 15.94 -13.67 -18.20
CA ASP A 349 17.31 -14.18 -18.32
C ASP A 349 18.21 -13.51 -17.27
N LYS A 350 18.08 -12.18 -17.12
CA LYS A 350 18.76 -11.44 -16.05
C LYS A 350 18.35 -11.88 -14.65
N THR A 351 17.09 -12.26 -14.48
CA THR A 351 16.59 -12.74 -13.19
C THR A 351 17.19 -14.11 -12.85
N LEU A 352 17.37 -14.97 -13.86
CA LEU A 352 18.03 -16.26 -13.71
C LEU A 352 19.52 -16.09 -13.38
N ASP A 353 20.20 -15.15 -14.06
CA ASP A 353 21.58 -14.78 -13.75
C ASP A 353 21.72 -14.25 -12.30
N ASP A 354 20.81 -13.35 -11.88
CA ASP A 354 20.77 -12.84 -10.50
C ASP A 354 20.55 -13.99 -9.48
N MET A 355 19.70 -14.97 -9.80
CA MET A 355 19.49 -16.16 -8.98
C MET A 355 20.73 -17.05 -8.91
N GLN A 356 21.44 -17.23 -10.02
CA GLN A 356 22.69 -17.98 -10.07
C GLN A 356 23.75 -17.35 -9.14
N VAL A 357 23.91 -16.02 -9.21
CA VAL A 357 24.80 -15.26 -8.33
C VAL A 357 24.42 -15.44 -6.86
N ASN A 358 23.12 -15.35 -6.54
CA ASN A 358 22.65 -15.56 -5.17
C ASN A 358 22.91 -16.99 -4.68
N LEU A 359 22.73 -18.00 -5.52
CA LEU A 359 23.04 -19.39 -5.19
C LEU A 359 24.54 -19.61 -4.94
N ASP A 360 25.41 -18.98 -5.72
CA ASP A 360 26.85 -19.04 -5.51
C ASP A 360 27.25 -18.36 -4.20
N ILE A 361 26.62 -17.23 -3.85
CA ILE A 361 26.80 -16.58 -2.55
C ILE A 361 26.32 -17.47 -1.40
N ILE A 362 25.16 -18.12 -1.54
CA ILE A 362 24.61 -19.03 -0.51
C ILE A 362 25.55 -20.22 -0.29
N LYS A 363 26.06 -20.84 -1.37
CA LYS A 363 27.06 -21.92 -1.27
C LYS A 363 28.31 -21.45 -0.51
N GLN A 364 28.84 -20.28 -0.86
CA GLN A 364 29.98 -19.69 -0.13
C GLN A 364 29.69 -19.37 1.34
N GLN A 365 28.43 -19.16 1.73
CA GLN A 365 28.04 -18.98 3.13
C GLN A 365 27.95 -20.31 3.87
N THR A 366 27.41 -21.35 3.22
CA THR A 366 27.38 -22.72 3.77
C THR A 366 28.80 -23.26 3.98
N ASP A 367 29.74 -22.93 3.08
CA ASP A 367 31.15 -23.33 3.18
C ASP A 367 31.94 -22.63 4.31
N LYS A 368 31.31 -21.75 5.12
CA LYS A 368 31.99 -20.93 6.15
C LYS A 368 31.46 -21.14 7.58
N GLU A 369 30.75 -22.23 7.86
CA GLU A 369 30.47 -22.61 9.25
C GLU A 369 31.76 -23.10 9.93
N TYR A 370 32.48 -22.16 10.55
CA TYR A 370 33.70 -22.48 11.29
C TYR A 370 33.37 -23.29 12.55
N THR A 371 33.89 -24.52 12.61
CA THR A 371 33.77 -25.39 13.78
C THR A 371 35.06 -25.34 14.60
N MET A 372 34.92 -25.21 15.92
CA MET A 372 36.05 -25.21 16.84
C MET A 372 36.13 -26.54 17.61
N TRP A 373 37.27 -27.21 17.47
CA TRP A 373 37.54 -28.54 17.99
C TRP A 373 38.50 -28.46 19.19
N PHE A 374 38.25 -29.26 20.24
CA PHE A 374 39.05 -29.28 21.47
C PHE A 374 39.55 -30.70 21.75
N TYR A 375 40.86 -30.92 21.63
CA TYR A 375 41.49 -32.22 21.89
C TYR A 375 42.82 -32.03 22.63
N ASP A 376 43.43 -33.10 23.12
CA ASP A 376 44.65 -33.10 23.95
C ASP A 376 45.92 -33.47 23.16
N TYR A 377 45.85 -33.48 21.84
CA TYR A 377 46.95 -33.80 20.93
C TYR A 377 47.11 -32.74 19.84
N GLU A 378 48.23 -32.80 19.12
CA GLU A 378 48.50 -31.94 17.96
C GLU A 378 47.71 -32.42 16.73
N PRO A 379 46.98 -31.52 16.02
CA PRO A 379 46.13 -31.92 14.92
C PRO A 379 46.96 -32.38 13.72
N THR A 380 46.54 -33.47 13.08
CA THR A 380 47.16 -34.00 11.87
C THR A 380 46.07 -34.41 10.88
N LEU A 381 46.43 -34.68 9.62
CA LEU A 381 45.46 -35.20 8.64
C LEU A 381 45.01 -36.64 8.93
N SER A 382 45.61 -37.32 9.90
CA SER A 382 45.36 -38.74 10.21
C SER A 382 44.60 -38.94 11.52
N ASN A 383 44.33 -37.88 12.28
CA ASN A 383 43.53 -37.93 13.50
C ASN A 383 42.24 -37.11 13.34
N ILE A 384 41.25 -37.37 14.19
CA ILE A 384 40.00 -36.61 14.18
C ILE A 384 40.28 -35.14 14.55
N PRO A 385 39.56 -34.16 13.97
CA PRO A 385 38.46 -34.34 13.01
C PRO A 385 38.92 -34.59 11.57
N ALA A 386 40.16 -34.23 11.21
CA ALA A 386 40.61 -34.23 9.82
C ALA A 386 40.69 -35.63 9.15
N SER A 387 40.78 -36.70 9.93
CA SER A 387 40.72 -38.08 9.43
C SER A 387 39.36 -38.44 8.81
N GLU A 388 38.29 -37.73 9.15
CA GLU A 388 36.95 -37.95 8.58
C GLU A 388 36.77 -37.20 7.25
N TRP A 389 37.64 -36.23 6.94
CA TRP A 389 37.61 -35.43 5.72
C TRP A 389 38.36 -36.13 4.58
N THR A 390 37.78 -37.25 4.13
CA THR A 390 38.44 -38.18 3.20
C THR A 390 38.49 -37.70 1.74
N THR A 391 37.70 -36.68 1.36
CA THR A 391 37.69 -36.11 0.01
C THR A 391 38.15 -34.65 -0.01
N ALA A 392 38.52 -34.14 -1.18
CA ALA A 392 38.93 -32.74 -1.35
C ALA A 392 37.78 -31.78 -1.04
N GLU A 393 36.55 -32.17 -1.37
CA GLU A 393 35.32 -31.42 -1.09
C GLU A 393 35.03 -31.36 0.41
N LEU A 394 35.22 -32.47 1.13
CA LEU A 394 35.09 -32.48 2.60
C LEU A 394 36.12 -31.55 3.25
N LYS A 395 37.38 -31.60 2.83
CA LYS A 395 38.42 -30.70 3.36
C LYS A 395 38.14 -29.23 3.05
N ALA A 396 37.55 -28.92 1.89
CA ALA A 396 37.18 -27.55 1.53
C ALA A 396 36.02 -27.00 2.40
N MET A 397 35.08 -27.85 2.83
CA MET A 397 34.00 -27.45 3.75
C MET A 397 34.49 -27.13 5.16
N HIS A 398 35.68 -27.62 5.54
CA HIS A 398 36.30 -27.38 6.84
C HIS A 398 37.45 -26.36 6.78
N ASP A 399 37.61 -25.65 5.65
CA ASP A 399 38.60 -24.57 5.55
C ASP A 399 38.24 -23.47 6.57
N GLN A 400 39.26 -22.97 7.27
CA GLN A 400 39.19 -22.08 8.43
C GLN A 400 38.64 -22.69 9.74
N ASP A 401 38.39 -24.01 9.81
CA ASP A 401 38.08 -24.66 11.10
C ASP A 401 39.22 -24.44 12.11
N LEU A 402 38.85 -24.34 13.39
CA LEU A 402 39.79 -24.08 14.48
C LEU A 402 40.00 -25.34 15.31
N PHE A 403 41.23 -25.58 15.74
CA PHE A 403 41.58 -26.67 16.63
C PHE A 403 42.39 -26.14 17.80
N TYR A 404 41.99 -26.46 19.03
CA TYR A 404 42.70 -26.08 20.24
C TYR A 404 43.27 -27.32 20.93
N ASN A 405 44.60 -27.38 21.02
CA ASN A 405 45.30 -28.39 21.80
C ASN A 405 45.26 -27.99 23.28
N THR A 406 44.42 -28.66 24.04
CA THR A 406 44.22 -28.46 25.49
C THR A 406 45.44 -28.84 26.34
N ALA A 407 46.34 -29.70 25.84
CA ALA A 407 47.53 -30.12 26.57
C ALA A 407 48.67 -29.08 26.48
N THR A 408 48.83 -28.42 25.33
CA THR A 408 49.91 -27.43 25.09
C THR A 408 49.42 -25.98 25.12
N GLY A 409 48.10 -25.76 25.00
CA GLY A 409 47.49 -24.44 24.90
C GLY A 409 47.64 -23.78 23.53
N GLN A 410 48.07 -24.52 22.51
CA GLN A 410 48.26 -24.03 21.14
C GLN A 410 46.98 -24.12 20.31
N GLY A 411 46.71 -23.08 19.53
CA GLY A 411 45.64 -23.07 18.54
C GLY A 411 46.18 -23.37 17.14
N TYR A 412 45.38 -24.04 16.33
CA TYR A 412 45.66 -24.36 14.93
C TYR A 412 44.45 -23.98 14.09
N ARG A 413 44.67 -23.58 12.84
CA ARG A 413 43.64 -23.27 11.86
C ARG A 413 43.82 -24.18 10.66
N PHE A 414 42.74 -24.78 10.19
CA PHE A 414 42.78 -25.58 8.97
C PHE A 414 42.74 -24.64 7.76
N GLU A 415 43.79 -24.61 6.95
CA GLU A 415 43.82 -23.79 5.73
C GLU A 415 44.47 -24.56 4.60
N SER A 416 43.90 -24.48 3.40
CA SER A 416 44.49 -25.08 2.20
C SER A 416 44.79 -26.59 2.33
N GLY A 417 43.97 -27.30 3.12
CA GLY A 417 44.09 -28.74 3.34
C GLY A 417 45.17 -29.18 4.34
N ALA A 418 45.70 -28.26 5.15
CA ALA A 418 46.66 -28.52 6.22
C ALA A 418 46.27 -27.78 7.51
N TRP A 419 46.76 -28.27 8.65
CA TRP A 419 46.66 -27.54 9.93
C TRP A 419 47.85 -26.61 10.05
N GLU A 420 47.58 -25.31 10.16
CA GLU A 420 48.58 -24.27 10.38
C GLU A 420 48.50 -23.81 11.84
N GLU A 421 49.63 -23.78 12.54
CA GLU A 421 49.68 -23.30 13.91
C GLU A 421 49.37 -21.79 13.96
N ILE A 422 48.38 -21.41 14.77
CA ILE A 422 48.07 -20.01 15.05
C ILE A 422 49.12 -19.52 16.01
N THR A 423 50.27 -19.12 15.47
CA THR A 423 51.40 -18.63 16.24
C THR A 423 51.11 -17.36 17.04
N ASP A 424 49.95 -16.69 16.92
CA ASP A 424 49.62 -15.41 17.58
C ASP A 424 49.42 -15.52 19.12
N HIS A 425 50.49 -15.94 19.78
CA HIS A 425 51.00 -15.87 21.15
C HIS A 425 50.53 -14.74 22.09
N LEU A 426 49.69 -13.79 21.68
CA LEU A 426 49.14 -12.76 22.56
C LEU A 426 48.10 -13.31 23.55
N THR A 427 47.50 -14.47 23.28
CA THR A 427 46.64 -15.19 24.22
C THR A 427 47.42 -15.95 25.29
N LEU A 428 48.63 -16.46 25.02
CA LEU A 428 49.49 -17.04 26.06
C LEU A 428 49.99 -15.96 27.03
N LYS A 429 50.35 -14.78 26.51
CA LYS A 429 50.66 -13.61 27.34
C LYS A 429 49.43 -13.13 28.13
N ALA A 430 48.24 -13.16 27.52
CA ALA A 430 46.99 -12.89 28.22
C ALA A 430 46.67 -13.95 29.29
N LEU A 431 47.06 -15.21 29.12
CA LEU A 431 46.92 -16.26 30.12
C LEU A 431 47.95 -16.12 31.25
N GLU A 432 49.17 -15.68 30.95
CA GLU A 432 50.20 -15.35 31.94
C GLU A 432 49.81 -14.09 32.75
N ASP A 433 49.25 -13.08 32.09
CA ASP A 433 48.66 -11.89 32.72
C ASP A 433 47.36 -12.22 33.47
N ALA A 434 46.54 -13.15 32.99
CA ALA A 434 45.35 -13.66 33.69
C ALA A 434 45.74 -14.54 34.89
N LYS A 435 46.85 -15.28 34.83
CA LYS A 435 47.41 -15.99 35.98
C LYS A 435 47.94 -15.03 37.04
N LYS A 436 48.59 -13.92 36.65
CA LYS A 436 48.92 -12.81 37.57
C LYS A 436 47.68 -12.13 38.15
N ALA A 437 46.62 -11.98 37.36
CA ALA A 437 45.34 -11.45 37.84
C ALA A 437 44.62 -12.44 38.77
N GLN A 438 44.75 -13.75 38.52
CA GLN A 438 44.30 -14.82 39.40
C GLN A 438 45.09 -14.83 40.70
N ASP A 439 46.41 -14.73 40.71
CA ASP A 439 47.20 -14.60 41.96
C ASP A 439 46.77 -13.36 42.77
N THR A 440 46.39 -12.27 42.08
CA THR A 440 45.83 -11.06 42.70
C THR A 440 44.41 -11.27 43.24
N ALA A 441 43.62 -12.16 42.63
CA ALA A 441 42.25 -12.51 43.06
C ALA A 441 42.20 -13.64 44.10
N ASP A 442 43.11 -14.61 44.04
CA ASP A 442 43.37 -15.69 45.00
C ASP A 442 44.00 -15.12 46.28
N GLY A 443 44.64 -13.96 46.19
CA GLY A 443 44.95 -13.06 47.30
C GLY A 443 43.73 -12.47 48.02
N LYS A 444 42.59 -13.18 48.09
CA LYS A 444 41.58 -12.97 49.14
C LYS A 444 42.26 -13.27 50.47
N ARG A 445 42.96 -12.26 51.00
CA ARG A 445 43.55 -12.25 52.34
C ARG A 445 42.49 -12.79 53.29
N ARG A 446 42.76 -13.96 53.86
CA ARG A 446 41.83 -14.64 54.75
C ARG A 446 41.84 -13.90 56.07
N VAL A 447 40.66 -13.78 56.67
CA VAL A 447 40.50 -13.25 58.03
C VAL A 447 40.15 -14.42 58.93
N PHE A 448 41.09 -14.85 59.75
CA PHE A 448 40.86 -15.80 60.82
C PHE A 448 40.21 -15.09 62.00
N VAL A 449 39.21 -15.71 62.61
CA VAL A 449 38.52 -15.22 63.83
C VAL A 449 38.85 -16.06 65.07
N SER A 450 39.63 -17.12 64.88
CA SER A 450 40.12 -18.06 65.91
C SER A 450 41.50 -18.59 65.50
N GLN A 451 42.23 -19.19 66.43
CA GLN A 451 43.58 -19.70 66.15
C GLN A 451 43.56 -20.69 64.98
N PRO A 452 44.33 -20.45 63.91
CA PRO A 452 44.43 -21.40 62.80
C PRO A 452 44.90 -22.77 63.28
N THR A 453 44.19 -23.81 62.86
CA THR A 453 44.47 -25.20 63.21
C THR A 453 45.48 -25.83 62.26
N VAL A 454 45.82 -27.11 62.49
CA VAL A 454 46.68 -27.89 61.59
C VAL A 454 46.05 -28.01 60.20
N ALA A 455 44.72 -28.14 60.12
CA ALA A 455 43.99 -28.26 58.86
C ALA A 455 43.96 -26.95 58.05
N ASP A 456 44.12 -25.80 58.70
CA ASP A 456 44.02 -24.50 58.04
C ASP A 456 45.33 -24.12 57.36
N ALA A 457 45.30 -23.83 56.06
CA ALA A 457 46.40 -23.13 55.38
C ALA A 457 46.29 -21.62 55.61
N TYR A 458 47.41 -20.90 55.68
CA TYR A 458 47.43 -19.44 55.71
C TYR A 458 48.61 -18.89 54.90
N ASP A 459 48.41 -17.76 54.25
CA ASP A 459 49.40 -17.09 53.40
C ASP A 459 49.90 -15.79 54.03
N VAL A 460 51.08 -15.34 53.58
CA VAL A 460 51.63 -14.06 54.01
C VAL A 460 50.65 -12.94 53.66
N GLY A 461 50.27 -12.13 54.66
CA GLY A 461 49.28 -11.07 54.52
C GLY A 461 47.86 -11.46 54.93
N ASP A 462 47.59 -12.72 55.28
CA ASP A 462 46.36 -13.11 55.98
C ASP A 462 46.26 -12.41 57.34
N MET A 463 45.04 -12.07 57.75
CA MET A 463 44.74 -11.39 59.00
C MET A 463 44.16 -12.39 60.00
N TRP A 464 44.53 -12.28 61.26
CA TRP A 464 43.87 -12.97 62.36
C TRP A 464 43.34 -11.91 63.33
N VAL A 465 42.03 -11.71 63.34
CA VAL A 465 41.34 -10.76 64.20
C VAL A 465 40.83 -11.46 65.45
N ASN A 466 40.73 -10.72 66.56
CA ASN A 466 40.42 -11.25 67.89
C ASN A 466 41.39 -12.37 68.32
N ALA A 467 42.65 -12.27 67.88
CA ALA A 467 43.66 -13.29 68.14
C ALA A 467 43.86 -13.48 69.64
N THR A 468 43.69 -14.73 70.07
CA THR A 468 43.89 -15.13 71.46
C THR A 468 44.88 -16.28 71.46
N TYR A 469 46.05 -16.05 72.05
CA TYR A 469 47.14 -17.03 72.11
C TYR A 469 47.94 -16.83 73.39
N ASN A 470 48.35 -17.93 74.02
CA ASN A 470 49.18 -17.90 75.22
C ASN A 470 50.03 -19.17 75.28
N ASP A 471 51.35 -19.01 75.18
CA ASP A 471 52.33 -20.08 75.42
C ASP A 471 53.22 -19.84 76.64
N GLY A 472 52.82 -18.91 77.51
CA GLY A 472 53.58 -18.49 78.69
C GLY A 472 54.63 -17.41 78.43
N THR A 473 55.04 -17.17 77.17
CA THR A 473 56.00 -16.10 76.81
C THR A 473 55.36 -15.04 75.91
N THR A 474 54.56 -15.46 74.93
CA THR A 474 53.81 -14.58 74.03
C THR A 474 52.33 -14.66 74.38
N ILE A 475 51.75 -13.52 74.76
CA ILE A 475 50.32 -13.42 75.10
C ILE A 475 49.68 -12.43 74.13
N TYR A 476 48.72 -12.93 73.34
CA TYR A 476 47.81 -12.11 72.53
C TYR A 476 46.40 -12.27 73.08
N LYS A 477 45.67 -11.16 73.21
CA LYS A 477 44.31 -11.16 73.73
C LYS A 477 43.48 -10.14 72.96
N ASN A 478 42.65 -10.66 72.06
CA ASN A 478 41.80 -9.86 71.19
C ASN A 478 42.58 -8.97 70.20
N ASP A 479 43.81 -9.38 69.85
CA ASP A 479 44.69 -8.64 68.95
C ASP A 479 44.34 -8.82 67.47
N ALA A 480 44.80 -7.88 66.64
CA ALA A 480 44.85 -8.05 65.19
C ALA A 480 46.28 -8.41 64.77
N LEU A 481 46.46 -9.63 64.26
CA LEU A 481 47.74 -10.14 63.78
C LEU A 481 47.71 -10.26 62.26
N VAL A 482 48.88 -10.07 61.63
CA VAL A 482 49.10 -10.34 60.22
C VAL A 482 50.12 -11.47 60.06
N CYS A 483 49.83 -12.39 59.16
CA CYS A 483 50.73 -13.48 58.82
C CYS A 483 51.95 -12.93 58.07
N LYS A 484 53.15 -13.29 58.54
CA LYS A 484 54.43 -12.98 57.91
C LYS A 484 55.12 -14.21 57.31
N THR A 485 54.60 -15.41 57.53
CA THR A 485 55.16 -16.66 57.00
C THR A 485 54.05 -17.64 56.66
N ALA A 486 53.95 -18.05 55.39
CA ALA A 486 52.91 -18.96 54.93
C ALA A 486 53.02 -20.37 55.53
N LYS A 487 51.89 -21.06 55.66
CA LYS A 487 51.75 -22.43 56.14
C LYS A 487 50.80 -23.20 55.23
N VAL A 488 51.23 -24.38 54.76
CA VAL A 488 50.37 -25.33 54.05
C VAL A 488 49.49 -26.15 55.02
N ALA A 489 48.33 -26.62 54.57
CA ALA A 489 47.46 -27.49 55.36
C ALA A 489 48.21 -28.79 55.77
N GLY A 490 48.05 -29.21 57.02
CA GLY A 490 48.73 -30.38 57.59
C GLY A 490 50.03 -30.07 58.37
N ALA A 491 50.62 -28.89 58.19
CA ALA A 491 51.74 -28.44 59.03
C ALA A 491 51.28 -28.00 60.43
N ALA A 492 52.18 -27.95 61.42
CA ALA A 492 51.86 -27.43 62.75
C ALA A 492 51.66 -25.90 62.73
N PHE A 493 50.76 -25.38 63.56
CA PHE A 493 50.62 -23.94 63.77
C PHE A 493 51.85 -23.40 64.52
N SER A 494 52.37 -22.24 64.10
CA SER A 494 53.38 -21.50 64.84
C SER A 494 52.96 -20.05 65.00
N ILE A 495 52.93 -19.56 66.25
CA ILE A 495 52.67 -18.14 66.51
C ILE A 495 53.77 -17.25 65.93
N SER A 496 54.98 -17.78 65.75
CA SER A 496 56.09 -17.05 65.14
C SER A 496 55.84 -16.69 63.67
N HIS A 497 54.85 -17.30 63.01
CA HIS A 497 54.41 -16.92 61.65
C HIS A 497 53.54 -15.66 61.64
N TRP A 498 53.16 -15.14 62.81
CA TRP A 498 52.27 -14.00 62.97
C TRP A 498 53.01 -12.85 63.66
N LYS A 499 52.57 -11.62 63.39
CA LYS A 499 53.03 -10.42 64.08
C LYS A 499 51.87 -9.44 64.27
N PRO A 500 51.92 -8.54 65.26
CA PRO A 500 50.93 -7.47 65.37
C PRO A 500 50.81 -6.67 64.07
N SER A 501 49.58 -6.35 63.66
CA SER A 501 49.35 -5.50 62.49
C SER A 501 49.65 -4.02 62.76
N SER A 502 49.71 -3.62 64.03
CA SER A 502 50.04 -2.26 64.50
C SER A 502 51.10 -2.28 65.60
N THR A 503 51.85 -1.19 65.73
CA THR A 503 52.83 -0.97 66.81
C THR A 503 52.20 -0.57 68.15
N ALA A 504 50.92 -0.19 68.15
CA ALA A 504 50.10 -0.09 69.35
C ALA A 504 49.42 -1.44 69.59
N THR A 505 49.83 -2.16 70.62
CA THR A 505 49.16 -3.37 71.13
C THR A 505 47.84 -3.00 71.81
N THR A 506 46.84 -3.88 71.72
CA THR A 506 45.43 -3.61 72.04
C THR A 506 45.19 -3.03 73.44
N ALA A 507 45.02 -1.70 73.48
CA ALA A 507 44.12 -1.06 74.43
C ALA A 507 42.69 -1.25 73.92
N TYR A 508 41.82 -1.85 74.72
CA TYR A 508 40.39 -2.04 74.43
C TYR A 508 39.77 -0.75 73.88
N ILE A 509 39.44 -0.73 72.57
CA ILE A 509 38.46 0.22 72.03
C ILE A 509 37.11 -0.49 72.14
N GLU A 510 36.48 -0.43 73.31
CA GLU A 510 35.07 -0.77 73.41
C GLU A 510 34.23 0.40 72.88
N ASN A 511 33.54 0.16 71.76
CA ASN A 511 32.55 1.06 71.21
C ASN A 511 31.20 0.72 71.86
N LEU A 512 30.81 1.50 72.87
CA LEU A 512 29.52 1.39 73.57
C LEU A 512 28.43 2.22 72.87
N GLY A 513 28.47 2.30 71.53
CA GLY A 513 27.60 3.13 70.71
C GLY A 513 28.11 4.55 70.62
N ASP A 514 27.68 5.41 71.54
CA ASP A 514 27.82 6.87 71.37
C ASP A 514 29.14 7.43 71.94
N ARG A 515 30.04 6.58 72.44
CA ARG A 515 31.33 6.96 73.05
C ARG A 515 32.45 5.99 72.71
N ILE A 516 33.60 6.55 72.31
CA ILE A 516 34.90 5.86 72.22
C ILE A 516 35.65 6.14 73.52
N THR A 517 36.02 5.09 74.26
CA THR A 517 36.86 5.22 75.46
C THR A 517 38.24 4.67 75.14
N VAL A 518 39.21 5.54 74.85
CA VAL A 518 40.62 5.15 74.71
C VAL A 518 41.19 4.95 76.11
N ALA A 519 41.24 3.70 76.57
CA ALA A 519 41.99 3.35 77.78
C ALA A 519 43.47 3.20 77.42
N VAL A 520 44.26 4.26 77.55
CA VAL A 520 45.73 4.13 77.56
C VAL A 520 46.11 3.41 78.86
N THR A 521 46.34 2.11 78.79
CA THR A 521 46.98 1.31 79.83
C THR A 521 48.24 0.73 79.18
N ASP A 522 49.43 1.30 79.33
CA ASP A 522 50.11 1.46 80.60
C ASP A 522 50.70 2.85 80.80
N SER A 523 50.32 3.51 81.89
CA SER A 523 51.20 4.52 82.45
C SER A 523 50.77 4.81 83.89
N GLU A 524 51.41 4.18 84.87
CA GLU A 524 51.47 4.75 86.23
C GLU A 524 51.82 6.25 86.15
N ASN A 525 52.68 6.64 85.18
CA ASN A 525 52.99 8.05 84.89
C ASN A 525 51.80 8.86 84.36
N GLY A 526 50.92 8.27 83.56
CA GLY A 526 49.73 8.94 83.01
C GLY A 526 48.65 9.18 84.05
N ILE A 527 48.41 8.20 84.94
CA ILE A 527 47.51 8.38 86.08
C ILE A 527 48.12 9.35 87.10
N ALA A 528 49.43 9.26 87.37
CA ALA A 528 50.13 10.21 88.23
C ALA A 528 50.10 11.64 87.67
N GLU A 529 50.29 11.79 86.36
CA GLU A 529 50.28 13.10 85.69
C GLU A 529 48.87 13.68 85.60
N ALA A 530 47.85 12.87 85.30
CA ALA A 530 46.45 13.30 85.37
C ALA A 530 46.06 13.72 86.80
N THR A 531 46.50 12.97 87.81
CA THR A 531 46.30 13.32 89.23
C THR A 531 47.05 14.61 89.59
N ARG A 532 48.28 14.79 89.11
CA ARG A 532 49.08 16.00 89.30
C ARG A 532 48.41 17.22 88.66
N LEU A 533 47.95 17.11 87.42
CA LEU A 533 47.25 18.17 86.70
C LEU A 533 45.90 18.51 87.36
N ALA A 534 45.16 17.51 87.85
CA ALA A 534 43.92 17.74 88.60
C ALA A 534 44.19 18.48 89.92
N ASN A 535 45.22 18.07 90.69
CA ASN A 535 45.60 18.74 91.92
C ASN A 535 46.15 20.15 91.67
N GLN A 536 46.92 20.34 90.59
CA GLN A 536 47.38 21.66 90.15
C GLN A 536 46.19 22.55 89.81
N GLY A 537 45.23 22.07 89.01
CA GLY A 537 44.02 22.83 88.68
C GLY A 537 43.19 23.19 89.91
N ILE A 538 43.09 22.29 90.90
CA ILE A 538 42.44 22.59 92.19
C ILE A 538 43.21 23.66 92.98
N SER A 539 44.55 23.63 92.96
CA SER A 539 45.39 24.64 93.62
C SER A 539 45.26 25.99 92.92
N ASP A 540 45.38 26.03 91.59
CA ASP A 540 45.28 27.25 90.80
C ASP A 540 43.89 27.89 90.97
N ALA A 541 42.82 27.08 91.01
CA ALA A 541 41.47 27.56 91.29
C ALA A 541 41.33 28.13 92.71
N ARG A 542 42.00 27.52 93.70
CA ARG A 542 42.03 28.01 95.08
C ARG A 542 42.81 29.31 95.21
N ASP A 543 43.95 29.42 94.55
CA ASP A 543 44.78 30.64 94.54
C ASP A 543 44.03 31.78 93.85
N ALA A 544 43.37 31.49 92.73
CA ALA A 544 42.48 32.44 92.06
C ALA A 544 41.34 32.91 92.97
N TYR A 545 40.73 32.00 93.76
CA TYR A 545 39.71 32.35 94.74
C TYR A 545 40.26 33.28 95.85
N TYR A 546 41.45 33.00 96.40
CA TYR A 546 42.04 33.87 97.42
C TYR A 546 42.46 35.23 96.87
N LEU A 547 42.98 35.30 95.65
CA LEU A 547 43.27 36.56 94.96
C LEU A 547 42.00 37.38 94.75
N ALA A 548 40.92 36.75 94.28
CA ALA A 548 39.63 37.41 94.12
C ALA A 548 39.08 37.93 95.47
N ARG A 549 39.25 37.15 96.55
CA ARG A 549 38.85 37.56 97.89
C ARG A 549 39.68 38.73 98.42
N GLY A 550 41.00 38.72 98.23
CA GLY A 550 41.85 39.85 98.62
C GLY A 550 41.53 41.13 97.83
N ALA A 551 41.18 40.99 96.55
CA ALA A 551 40.69 42.11 95.75
C ALA A 551 39.35 42.64 96.28
N GLN A 552 38.45 41.77 96.73
CA GLN A 552 37.20 42.17 97.39
C GLN A 552 37.47 42.89 98.72
N ASP A 553 38.33 42.35 99.58
CA ASP A 553 38.69 42.97 100.86
C ASP A 553 39.29 44.38 100.65
N THR A 554 40.15 44.53 99.63
CA THR A 554 40.72 45.84 99.23
C THR A 554 39.63 46.79 98.71
N ALA A 555 38.65 46.28 97.94
CA ALA A 555 37.52 47.07 97.47
C ALA A 555 36.64 47.54 98.65
N ASP A 556 36.44 46.70 99.66
CA ASP A 556 35.68 47.02 100.86
C ASP A 556 36.42 48.07 101.71
N GLU A 557 37.74 47.96 101.89
CA GLU A 557 38.58 48.96 102.57
C GLU A 557 38.53 50.32 101.85
N ASN A 558 38.69 50.33 100.52
CA ASN A 558 38.58 51.55 99.72
C ASN A 558 37.19 52.16 99.83
N THR A 559 36.13 51.35 99.84
CA THR A 559 34.75 51.82 100.01
C THR A 559 34.57 52.47 101.39
N ALA A 560 35.10 51.87 102.45
CA ALA A 560 35.07 52.45 103.79
C ALA A 560 35.85 53.78 103.87
N ALA A 561 37.05 53.85 103.28
CA ALA A 561 37.85 55.08 103.25
C ALA A 561 37.17 56.21 102.47
N ILE A 562 36.52 55.88 101.34
CA ILE A 562 35.70 56.83 100.57
C ILE A 562 34.55 57.35 101.44
N GLN A 563 33.88 56.49 102.20
CA GLN A 563 32.78 56.91 103.08
C GLN A 563 33.26 57.84 104.20
N VAL A 564 34.39 57.54 104.86
CA VAL A 564 35.01 58.43 105.86
C VAL A 564 35.41 59.78 105.25
N THR A 565 35.96 59.77 104.04
CA THR A 565 36.32 61.00 103.31
C THR A 565 35.09 61.83 102.99
N LYS A 566 34.01 61.18 102.52
CA LYS A 566 32.71 61.84 102.28
C LYS A 566 32.17 62.48 103.55
N ASP A 567 32.23 61.79 104.69
CA ASP A 567 31.74 62.31 105.97
C ASP A 567 32.62 63.47 106.47
N SER A 568 33.95 63.40 106.29
CA SER A 568 34.88 64.49 106.62
C SER A 568 34.66 65.74 105.76
N ILE A 569 34.38 65.57 104.46
CA ILE A 569 34.02 66.68 103.57
C ILE A 569 32.68 67.27 103.97
N ALA A 570 31.68 66.45 104.29
CA ALA A 570 30.38 66.92 104.76
C ALA A 570 30.52 67.77 106.04
N ALA A 571 31.34 67.32 107.01
CA ALA A 571 31.63 68.07 108.23
C ALA A 571 32.36 69.41 107.96
N LEU A 572 33.29 69.44 107.01
CA LEU A 572 33.96 70.68 106.59
C LEU A 572 32.95 71.65 105.95
N VAL A 573 32.04 71.16 105.12
CA VAL A 573 30.99 71.97 104.47
C VAL A 573 30.01 72.53 105.50
N GLU A 574 29.57 71.73 106.49
CA GLU A 574 28.73 72.23 107.58
C GLU A 574 29.44 73.30 108.43
N GLY A 575 30.75 73.15 108.63
CA GLY A 575 31.58 74.11 109.36
C GLY A 575 31.90 75.40 108.60
N ILE A 576 31.44 75.58 107.36
CA ILE A 576 31.64 76.82 106.59
C ILE A 576 30.27 77.49 106.41
N HIS A 577 30.09 78.65 107.05
CA HIS A 577 28.85 79.40 106.92
C HIS A 577 29.05 80.54 105.91
N PHE A 578 28.13 80.67 104.95
CA PHE A 578 28.14 81.77 103.98
C PHE A 578 27.07 82.81 104.30
N ASP A 579 27.36 84.09 104.05
CA ASP A 579 26.34 85.14 104.00
C ASP A 579 25.57 85.10 102.67
N SER A 580 24.55 85.95 102.55
CA SER A 580 23.73 86.11 101.34
C SER A 580 24.48 86.66 100.11
N SER A 581 25.75 87.05 100.25
CA SER A 581 26.62 87.51 99.16
C SER A 581 27.71 86.49 98.81
N GLY A 582 27.73 85.33 99.48
CA GLY A 582 28.67 84.24 99.22
C GLY A 582 30.01 84.35 99.97
N ASN A 583 30.12 85.19 101.00
CA ASN A 583 31.34 85.30 101.80
C ASN A 583 31.27 84.38 103.03
N ILE A 584 32.41 83.81 103.44
CA ILE A 584 32.50 82.97 104.64
C ILE A 584 32.38 83.85 105.90
N THR A 585 31.40 83.58 106.76
CA THR A 585 31.02 84.43 107.89
C THR A 585 31.67 84.03 109.22
N ASN A 586 32.21 82.82 109.30
CA ASN A 586 32.72 82.25 110.55
C ASN A 586 34.25 82.14 110.61
N ILE A 587 34.96 82.92 109.79
CA ILE A 587 36.42 83.12 109.87
C ILE A 587 36.69 84.58 110.23
N ASN A 588 37.37 84.82 111.37
CA ASN A 588 37.72 86.15 111.84
C ASN A 588 38.92 86.70 111.03
N THR A 589 38.71 87.76 110.25
CA THR A 589 39.75 88.39 109.40
C THR A 589 40.47 89.57 110.06
N SER A 590 40.21 89.86 111.35
CA SER A 590 40.80 90.99 112.06
C SER A 590 41.41 90.48 113.37
N GLY A 591 42.74 90.40 113.43
CA GLY A 591 43.54 89.84 114.54
C GLY A 591 43.46 90.58 115.88
N LEU A 592 42.26 90.76 116.41
CA LEU A 592 42.00 91.32 117.74
C LEU A 592 41.65 90.18 118.68
N VAL A 593 42.63 89.69 119.44
CA VAL A 593 42.39 88.83 120.61
C VAL A 593 41.76 89.74 121.66
N THR A 594 40.48 89.55 121.94
CA THR A 594 39.83 90.28 123.03
C THR A 594 40.31 89.71 124.36
N THR A 595 40.25 90.49 125.44
CA THR A 595 40.69 90.06 126.77
C THR A 595 39.92 88.82 127.27
N ALA A 596 38.72 88.56 126.73
CA ALA A 596 37.95 87.34 126.97
C ALA A 596 38.56 86.12 126.27
N ASP A 597 39.08 86.29 125.05
CA ASP A 597 39.69 85.23 124.25
C ASP A 597 41.02 84.74 124.87
N PHE A 598 41.76 85.65 125.53
CA PHE A 598 42.99 85.31 126.24
C PHE A 598 42.74 84.37 127.44
N ASN A 599 41.63 84.55 128.17
CA ASN A 599 41.26 83.67 129.30
C ASN A 599 40.81 82.28 128.85
N SER A 600 40.23 82.15 127.66
CA SER A 600 39.85 80.85 127.08
C SER A 600 41.06 80.08 126.56
N LEU A 601 42.07 80.77 126.04
CA LEU A 601 43.31 80.13 125.58
C LEU A 601 44.19 79.65 126.74
N LEU A 602 44.20 80.37 127.88
CA LEU A 602 44.92 79.92 129.08
C LEU A 602 44.30 78.67 129.70
N SER A 603 42.97 78.51 129.64
CA SER A 603 42.27 77.37 130.24
C SER A 603 42.37 76.08 129.42
N LYS A 604 42.69 76.15 128.12
CA LYS A 604 42.83 74.95 127.26
C LYS A 604 44.19 74.26 127.35
N LYS A 605 45.22 74.87 127.94
CA LYS A 605 46.59 74.30 127.99
C LYS A 605 47.01 73.74 129.35
N VAL A 606 46.13 73.77 130.35
CA VAL A 606 46.43 73.25 131.69
C VAL A 606 45.29 72.39 132.22
N SER A 607 45.48 71.08 132.11
CA SER A 607 45.10 70.12 133.13
C SER A 607 46.01 68.90 132.98
N PHE A 608 47.05 68.87 133.81
CA PHE A 608 47.82 67.67 134.13
C PHE A 608 46.92 66.71 134.90
N ASP A 609 47.05 65.41 134.60
CA ASP A 609 46.42 64.34 135.36
C ASP A 609 46.85 64.37 136.83
N ALA A 610 45.94 63.89 137.68
CA ALA A 610 46.26 63.53 139.06
C ALA A 610 47.03 62.20 139.11
#